data_AF-A0AA97D765-F1
#
_entry.id   AF-A0AA97D765-F1
#
_cell.length_a   1.000
_cell.length_b   1.000
_cell.length_c   1.000
_cell.angle_alpha   90.00
_cell.angle_beta   90.00
_cell.angle_gamma   90.00
#
_symmetry.space_group_name_H-M   'P 1'
#
loop_
_entity.id
_entity.type
_entity.pdbx_description
1 polymer ?
#
loop_
_entity_poly.entity_id
_entity_poly.type
_entity_poly.pdbx_seq_one_letter_code
_entity_poly.pdbx_strand_id
1 'polypeptide(L)'
;MKKLITSIYLIFTFFCTEALSNDDKTYVSLDVIEMNVERVNDNLFRWIKFHPDSELPCLRLEILEAGSNALIKQKNICNVYDEALKVTHDFKKLSFLDIYNLKVNSQTLTFDLELSLLSQDVVNMNCSIKIESTDFSPLDCQRL
;
A
#
# COMPACT_ATOMS: atom_id res chain seq x y z
N MET A 1 -4.16 48.62 -59.02
CA MET A 1 -5.38 48.12 -58.31
C MET A 1 -4.95 47.06 -57.31
N LYS A 2 -5.23 47.28 -56.02
CA LYS A 2 -4.71 46.51 -54.88
C LYS A 2 -5.38 45.12 -54.82
N LYS A 3 -4.59 44.06 -54.73
CA LYS A 3 -5.07 42.68 -54.51
C LYS A 3 -5.55 42.55 -53.06
N LEU A 4 -6.82 42.23 -52.85
CA LEU A 4 -7.35 41.76 -51.57
C LEU A 4 -6.87 40.33 -51.36
N ILE A 5 -6.05 40.09 -50.34
CA ILE A 5 -5.74 38.76 -49.84
C ILE A 5 -6.69 38.54 -48.67
N THR A 6 -7.75 37.78 -48.89
CA THR A 6 -8.66 37.33 -47.84
C THR A 6 -7.93 36.30 -47.00
N SER A 7 -7.52 36.70 -45.80
CA SER A 7 -6.89 35.82 -44.81
C SER A 7 -7.96 34.98 -44.13
N ILE A 8 -7.95 33.66 -44.34
CA ILE A 8 -8.79 32.70 -43.63
C ILE A 8 -8.00 32.22 -42.41
N TYR A 9 -8.34 32.73 -41.24
CA TYR A 9 -7.83 32.20 -39.97
C TYR A 9 -8.53 30.87 -39.67
N LEU A 10 -7.81 29.76 -39.91
CA LEU A 10 -8.23 28.44 -39.45
C LEU A 10 -7.89 28.33 -37.96
N ILE A 11 -8.88 28.50 -37.10
CA ILE A 11 -8.74 28.27 -35.65
C ILE A 11 -8.76 26.75 -35.44
N PHE A 12 -7.59 26.14 -35.28
CA PHE A 12 -7.45 24.77 -34.78
C PHE A 12 -7.72 24.79 -33.27
N THR A 13 -8.97 24.59 -32.86
CA THR A 13 -9.29 24.27 -31.46
C THR A 13 -8.83 22.85 -31.19
N PHE A 14 -7.65 22.73 -30.60
CA PHE A 14 -7.13 21.47 -30.06
C PHE A 14 -8.01 21.09 -28.86
N PHE A 15 -9.05 20.28 -29.11
CA PHE A 15 -9.77 19.63 -28.03
C PHE A 15 -8.82 18.61 -27.42
N CYS A 16 -8.09 19.00 -26.38
CA CYS A 16 -7.54 18.04 -25.43
C CYS A 16 -8.74 17.30 -24.82
N THR A 17 -9.09 16.15 -25.38
CA THR A 17 -9.83 15.16 -24.63
C THR A 17 -8.95 14.82 -23.44
N GLU A 18 -9.38 15.22 -22.24
CA GLU A 18 -8.81 14.70 -21.00
C GLU A 18 -8.85 13.17 -21.12
N ALA A 19 -7.68 12.58 -21.33
CA ALA A 19 -7.54 11.15 -21.20
C ALA A 19 -7.82 10.89 -19.72
N LEU A 20 -9.02 10.40 -19.43
CA LEU A 20 -9.32 9.72 -18.17
C LEU A 20 -8.35 8.53 -18.12
N SER A 21 -7.20 8.74 -17.49
CA SER A 21 -6.31 7.67 -17.06
C SER A 21 -7.15 6.82 -16.13
N ASN A 22 -7.57 5.66 -16.63
CA ASN A 22 -8.08 4.60 -15.79
C ASN A 22 -6.88 4.16 -14.93
N ASP A 23 -6.73 4.77 -13.76
CA ASP A 23 -5.59 4.61 -12.84
C ASP A 23 -5.59 3.25 -12.12
N ASP A 24 -6.06 2.20 -12.80
CA ASP A 24 -5.96 0.83 -12.35
C ASP A 24 -4.63 0.20 -12.82
N LYS A 25 -3.56 1.00 -12.73
CA LYS A 25 -2.20 0.51 -12.96
C LYS A 25 -1.68 -0.01 -11.63
N THR A 26 -1.55 -1.33 -11.58
CA THR A 26 -0.75 -2.13 -10.64
C THR A 26 0.74 -1.74 -10.73
N TYR A 27 1.08 -0.49 -10.45
CA TYR A 27 2.46 -0.04 -10.30
C TYR A 27 3.01 -0.63 -9.00
N VAL A 28 3.97 -1.53 -9.13
CA VAL A 28 4.92 -1.83 -8.05
C VAL A 28 5.81 -0.59 -7.96
N SER A 29 5.62 0.24 -6.92
CA SER A 29 6.42 1.45 -6.71
C SER A 29 7.91 1.10 -6.67
N LEU A 30 8.78 2.02 -7.11
CA LEU A 30 10.23 1.91 -6.89
C LEU A 30 10.59 1.77 -5.40
N ASP A 31 9.66 2.14 -4.53
CA ASP A 31 9.82 2.06 -3.08
C ASP A 31 9.58 0.66 -2.51
N VAL A 32 9.19 -0.33 -3.30
CA VAL A 32 9.00 -1.70 -2.80
C VAL A 32 10.36 -2.33 -2.50
N ILE A 33 10.58 -2.72 -1.26
CA ILE A 33 11.83 -3.35 -0.80
C ILE A 33 11.72 -4.86 -0.65
N GLU A 34 10.51 -5.37 -0.41
CA GLU A 34 10.27 -6.79 -0.27
C GLU A 34 8.83 -7.12 -0.66
N MET A 35 8.64 -8.27 -1.31
CA MET A 35 7.32 -8.78 -1.62
C MET A 35 7.32 -10.31 -1.62
N ASN A 36 6.19 -10.91 -1.26
CA ASN A 36 5.98 -12.34 -1.42
C ASN A 36 4.53 -12.61 -1.82
N VAL A 37 4.33 -13.73 -2.50
CA VAL A 37 3.03 -14.24 -2.91
C VAL A 37 2.97 -15.72 -2.56
N GLU A 38 1.92 -16.12 -1.86
CA GLU A 38 1.69 -17.52 -1.51
C GLU A 38 0.22 -17.89 -1.62
N ARG A 39 -0.08 -19.18 -1.69
CA ARG A 39 -1.45 -19.67 -1.76
C ARG A 39 -2.04 -19.77 -0.37
N VAL A 40 -3.17 -19.10 -0.16
CA VAL A 40 -3.94 -19.17 1.09
C VAL A 40 -5.38 -19.48 0.71
N ASN A 41 -5.85 -20.67 1.10
CA ASN A 41 -7.13 -21.23 0.65
C ASN A 41 -7.17 -21.36 -0.89
N ASP A 42 -8.28 -20.94 -1.48
CA ASP A 42 -8.49 -20.96 -2.92
C ASP A 42 -7.87 -19.75 -3.63
N ASN A 43 -7.33 -18.78 -2.87
CA ASN A 43 -6.80 -17.51 -3.39
C ASN A 43 -5.28 -17.40 -3.23
N LEU A 44 -4.73 -16.37 -3.87
CA LEU A 44 -3.35 -15.93 -3.64
C LEU A 44 -3.35 -14.79 -2.63
N PHE A 45 -2.44 -14.86 -1.68
CA PHE A 45 -2.15 -13.78 -0.77
C PHE A 45 -0.82 -13.16 -1.14
N ARG A 46 -0.81 -11.83 -1.32
CA ARG A 46 0.39 -11.06 -1.59
C ARG A 46 0.59 -10.04 -0.49
N TRP A 47 1.81 -9.96 0.03
CA TRP A 47 2.21 -8.84 0.88
C TRP A 47 3.38 -8.10 0.23
N ILE A 48 3.41 -6.78 0.45
CA ILE A 48 4.38 -5.85 -0.15
C ILE A 48 4.83 -4.88 0.92
N LYS A 49 6.13 -4.90 1.24
CA LYS A 49 6.78 -3.98 2.16
C LYS A 49 7.37 -2.82 1.36
N PHE A 50 6.94 -1.60 1.67
CA PHE A 50 7.49 -0.38 1.11
C PHE A 50 8.64 0.14 1.98
N HIS A 51 9.55 0.90 1.37
CA HIS A 51 10.65 1.56 2.06
C HIS A 51 10.08 2.55 3.09
N PRO A 52 10.67 2.65 4.31
CA PRO A 52 10.22 3.59 5.34
C PRO A 52 10.22 5.06 4.90
N ASP A 53 11.14 5.45 4.01
CA ASP A 53 11.23 6.80 3.44
C ASP A 53 10.29 7.06 2.25
N SER A 54 9.49 6.08 1.84
CA SER A 54 8.56 6.24 0.73
C SER A 54 7.44 7.24 1.05
N GLU A 55 6.74 7.74 0.03
CA GLU A 55 5.56 8.60 0.26
C GLU A 55 4.45 7.88 1.05
N LEU A 56 4.48 6.54 1.02
CA LEU A 56 3.49 5.63 1.56
C LEU A 56 4.15 4.43 2.30
N PRO A 57 4.79 4.64 3.47
CA PRO A 57 5.61 3.63 4.14
C PRO A 57 4.74 2.62 4.88
N CYS A 58 3.98 1.83 4.14
CA CYS A 58 2.99 0.89 4.64
C CYS A 58 3.40 -0.55 4.36
N LEU A 59 2.81 -1.49 5.08
CA LEU A 59 2.71 -2.88 4.63
C LEU A 59 1.41 -3.05 3.86
N ARG A 60 1.48 -3.37 2.56
CA ARG A 60 0.29 -3.66 1.76
C ARG A 60 0.01 -5.14 1.74
N LEU A 61 -1.25 -5.49 1.97
CA LEU A 61 -1.79 -6.83 1.93
C LEU A 61 -2.82 -6.91 0.81
N GLU A 62 -2.77 -7.96 0.02
CA GLU A 62 -3.67 -8.18 -1.11
C GLU A 62 -4.13 -9.63 -1.17
N ILE A 63 -5.42 -9.81 -1.47
CA ILE A 63 -6.01 -11.09 -1.84
C ILE A 63 -6.28 -11.02 -3.34
N LEU A 64 -5.78 -12.00 -4.07
CA LEU A 64 -5.95 -12.11 -5.52
C LEU A 64 -6.65 -13.42 -5.85
N GLU A 65 -7.48 -13.41 -6.88
CA GLU A 65 -8.06 -14.63 -7.43
C GLU A 65 -6.95 -15.51 -8.03
N ALA A 66 -6.94 -16.80 -7.66
CA ALA A 66 -5.97 -17.73 -8.19
C ALA A 66 -6.22 -18.00 -9.68
N GLY A 67 -5.18 -17.83 -10.50
CA GLY A 67 -5.20 -18.09 -11.95
C GLY A 67 -5.39 -16.85 -12.80
N SER A 68 -6.22 -15.89 -12.38
CA SER A 68 -6.38 -14.60 -13.07
C SER A 68 -5.50 -13.48 -12.48
N ASN A 69 -5.07 -13.64 -11.21
CA ASN A 69 -4.41 -12.59 -10.42
C ASN A 69 -5.26 -11.31 -10.25
N ALA A 70 -6.57 -11.40 -10.48
CA ALA A 70 -7.48 -10.27 -10.26
C ALA A 70 -7.50 -9.87 -8.79
N LEU A 71 -7.40 -8.58 -8.50
CA LEU A 71 -7.45 -8.07 -7.14
C LEU A 71 -8.85 -8.25 -6.53
N ILE A 72 -8.94 -9.01 -5.45
CA ILE A 72 -10.18 -9.18 -4.67
C ILE A 72 -10.24 -8.13 -3.57
N LYS A 73 -9.16 -7.98 -2.81
CA LYS A 73 -9.10 -7.06 -1.66
C LYS A 73 -7.69 -6.51 -1.50
N GLN A 74 -7.60 -5.23 -1.14
CA GLN A 74 -6.36 -4.59 -0.72
C GLN A 74 -6.55 -3.95 0.66
N LYS A 75 -5.53 -4.05 1.53
CA LYS A 75 -5.42 -3.35 2.81
C LYS A 75 -4.02 -2.81 2.98
N ASN A 76 -3.91 -1.51 3.29
CA ASN A 76 -2.63 -0.90 3.64
C ASN A 76 -2.57 -0.71 5.15
N ILE A 77 -1.52 -1.25 5.78
CA ILE A 77 -1.20 -1.02 7.18
C ILE A 77 -0.15 0.08 7.23
N CYS A 78 -0.60 1.30 7.52
CA CYS A 78 0.23 2.51 7.57
C CYS A 78 0.32 3.10 8.98
N ASN A 79 -0.33 2.47 9.95
CA ASN A 79 -0.33 2.86 11.34
C ASN A 79 -0.67 1.65 12.20
N VAL A 80 -0.35 1.77 13.48
CA VAL A 80 -0.72 0.78 14.49
C VAL A 80 -1.24 1.46 15.72
N TYR A 81 -2.26 0.88 16.34
CA TYR A 81 -2.79 1.35 17.61
C TYR A 81 -2.06 0.67 18.76
N ASP A 82 -1.62 1.49 19.71
CA ASP A 82 -0.90 1.07 20.90
C ASP A 82 -1.83 1.12 22.10
N GLU A 83 -2.29 -0.05 22.52
CA GLU A 83 -3.24 -0.17 23.62
C GLU A 83 -2.68 0.28 24.98
N ALA A 84 -1.37 0.18 25.19
CA ALA A 84 -0.74 0.56 26.46
C ALA A 84 -0.68 2.08 26.62
N LEU A 85 -0.36 2.78 25.54
CA LEU A 85 -0.29 4.25 25.52
C LEU A 85 -1.58 4.92 25.06
N LYS A 86 -2.57 4.15 24.59
CA LYS A 86 -3.84 4.64 24.02
C LYS A 86 -3.61 5.66 22.89
N VAL A 87 -2.67 5.36 22.00
CA VAL A 87 -2.26 6.24 20.90
C VAL A 87 -2.09 5.45 19.59
N THR A 88 -2.35 6.09 18.46
CA THR A 88 -2.05 5.53 17.14
C THR A 88 -0.70 6.06 16.66
N HIS A 89 0.22 5.15 16.34
CA HIS A 89 1.50 5.47 15.73
C HIS A 89 1.36 5.46 14.21
N ASP A 90 1.42 6.65 13.61
CA ASP A 90 1.41 6.83 12.15
C ASP A 90 2.83 6.62 11.61
N PHE A 91 3.00 5.63 10.72
CA PHE A 91 4.29 5.22 10.19
C PHE A 91 5.05 6.37 9.52
N LYS A 92 4.33 7.32 8.90
CA LYS A 92 4.93 8.48 8.24
C LYS A 92 5.52 9.51 9.21
N LYS A 93 5.16 9.43 10.50
CA LYS A 93 5.61 10.36 11.55
C LYS A 93 6.72 9.78 12.42
N LEU A 94 7.10 8.52 12.20
CA LEU A 94 8.16 7.87 12.95
C LEU A 94 9.53 8.33 12.47
N SER A 95 10.50 8.38 13.38
CA SER A 95 11.90 8.59 13.01
C SER A 95 12.56 7.33 12.48
N PHE A 96 12.02 6.16 12.84
CA PHE A 96 12.42 4.86 12.33
C PHE A 96 11.23 3.90 12.34
N LEU A 97 11.12 3.10 11.29
CA LEU A 97 10.17 2.02 11.14
C LEU A 97 10.89 0.83 10.52
N ASP A 98 10.79 -0.32 11.17
CA ASP A 98 11.04 -1.60 10.51
C ASP A 98 9.87 -2.56 10.69
N ILE A 99 9.63 -3.36 9.65
CA ILE A 99 8.61 -4.40 9.57
C ILE A 99 9.33 -5.68 9.19
N TYR A 100 9.46 -6.62 10.11
CA TYR A 100 10.31 -7.80 9.92
C TYR A 100 9.62 -9.08 10.39
N ASN A 101 10.27 -10.22 10.18
CA ASN A 101 9.75 -11.54 10.53
C ASN A 101 8.36 -11.86 9.93
N LEU A 102 8.06 -11.35 8.73
CA LEU A 102 6.81 -11.63 8.03
C LEU A 102 6.69 -13.13 7.74
N LYS A 103 5.63 -13.75 8.26
CA LYS A 103 5.35 -15.18 8.10
C LYS A 103 3.86 -15.42 7.99
N VAL A 104 3.45 -16.28 7.07
CA VAL A 104 2.07 -16.76 7.00
C VAL A 104 2.02 -18.17 7.56
N ASN A 105 1.10 -18.40 8.50
CA ASN A 105 0.80 -19.72 9.04
C ASN A 105 -0.71 -19.88 9.12
N SER A 106 -1.24 -20.94 8.49
CA SER A 106 -2.65 -21.32 8.62
C SER A 106 -3.62 -20.14 8.45
N GLN A 107 -3.47 -19.39 7.36
CA GLN A 107 -4.26 -18.19 7.02
C GLN A 107 -4.04 -16.97 7.93
N THR A 108 -3.00 -16.94 8.75
CA THR A 108 -2.66 -15.77 9.56
C THR A 108 -1.31 -15.24 9.14
N LEU A 109 -1.24 -13.97 8.76
CA LEU A 109 0.03 -13.27 8.62
C LEU A 109 0.44 -12.74 10.00
N THR A 110 1.65 -13.04 10.42
CA THR A 110 2.30 -12.44 11.58
C THR A 110 3.56 -11.70 11.17
N PHE A 111 3.85 -10.60 11.86
CA PHE A 111 5.05 -9.81 11.63
C PHE A 111 5.39 -9.00 12.89
N ASP A 112 6.63 -8.56 12.99
CA ASP A 112 7.09 -7.70 14.07
C ASP A 112 7.30 -6.28 13.54
N LEU A 113 7.07 -5.31 14.43
CA LEU A 113 7.29 -3.89 14.20
C LEU A 113 8.33 -3.38 15.19
N GLU A 114 9.29 -2.61 14.70
CA GLU A 114 10.16 -1.75 15.52
C GLU A 114 9.88 -0.30 15.15
N LEU A 115 9.41 0.48 16.13
CA LEU A 115 8.97 1.86 15.95
C LEU A 115 9.83 2.76 16.83
N SER A 116 10.57 3.71 16.25
CA SER A 116 11.19 4.77 17.05
C SER A 116 10.33 6.03 17.01
N LEU A 117 10.00 6.50 18.20
CA LEU A 117 9.36 7.80 18.39
C LEU A 117 10.43 8.90 18.37
N LEU A 118 10.03 10.13 18.04
CA LEU A 118 10.90 11.31 18.10
C LEU A 118 11.53 11.52 19.49
N SER A 119 10.99 10.90 20.54
CA SER A 119 11.43 10.95 21.94
C SER A 119 12.46 9.88 22.35
N GLN A 120 13.05 9.13 21.41
CA GLN A 120 14.06 8.06 21.63
C GLN A 120 13.55 6.73 22.20
N ASP A 121 12.27 6.62 22.55
CA ASP A 121 11.70 5.33 22.94
C ASP A 121 11.48 4.45 21.71
N VAL A 122 12.05 3.25 21.74
CA VAL A 122 11.80 2.18 20.77
C VAL A 122 10.63 1.33 21.28
N VAL A 123 9.59 1.20 20.45
CA VAL A 123 8.43 0.35 20.71
C VAL A 123 8.52 -0.85 19.78
N ASN A 124 8.61 -2.04 20.35
CA ASN A 124 8.51 -3.29 19.62
C ASN A 124 7.09 -3.85 19.75
N MET A 125 6.50 -4.30 18.65
CA MET A 125 5.17 -4.90 18.63
C MET A 125 5.17 -6.17 17.79
N ASN A 126 4.49 -7.21 18.26
CA ASN A 126 4.11 -8.35 17.44
C ASN A 126 2.69 -8.15 16.93
N CYS A 127 2.51 -8.28 15.62
CA CYS A 127 1.25 -8.05 14.94
C CYS A 127 0.76 -9.31 14.23
N SER A 128 -0.55 -9.48 14.19
CA SER A 128 -1.20 -10.57 13.48
C SER A 128 -2.47 -10.10 12.78
N ILE A 129 -2.75 -10.72 11.63
CA ILE A 129 -3.97 -10.48 10.87
C ILE A 129 -4.38 -11.77 10.17
N LYS A 130 -5.66 -12.14 10.31
CA LYS A 130 -6.23 -13.29 9.60
C LYS A 130 -6.60 -12.90 8.18
N ILE A 131 -6.29 -13.81 7.28
CA ILE A 131 -6.56 -13.75 5.84
C ILE A 131 -7.80 -14.61 5.61
N GLU A 132 -8.94 -13.96 5.42
CA GLU A 132 -10.18 -14.65 5.10
C GLU A 132 -10.25 -14.88 3.57
N SER A 133 -11.35 -15.46 3.07
CA SER A 133 -11.47 -15.74 1.63
C SER A 133 -11.44 -14.46 0.80
N THR A 134 -12.13 -13.40 1.23
CA THR A 134 -12.28 -12.15 0.46
C THR A 134 -12.04 -10.90 1.30
N ASP A 135 -11.61 -11.05 2.55
CA ASP A 135 -11.34 -9.92 3.44
C ASP A 135 -10.22 -10.23 4.43
N PHE A 136 -9.86 -9.23 5.25
CA PHE A 136 -8.92 -9.37 6.34
C PHE A 136 -9.59 -9.06 7.68
N SER A 137 -9.20 -9.77 8.73
CA SER A 137 -9.60 -9.40 10.07
C SER A 137 -9.08 -8.00 10.46
N PRO A 138 -9.58 -7.43 11.57
CA PRO A 138 -8.86 -6.36 12.26
C PRO A 138 -7.40 -6.76 12.52
N LEU A 139 -6.51 -5.78 12.44
CA LEU A 139 -5.11 -5.95 12.82
C LEU A 139 -5.04 -6.00 14.35
N ASP A 140 -4.40 -7.03 14.89
CA ASP A 140 -4.14 -7.16 16.32
C ASP A 140 -2.64 -7.03 16.54
N CYS A 141 -2.22 -6.07 17.37
CA CYS A 141 -0.82 -5.81 17.67
C CYS A 141 -0.63 -5.68 19.18
N GLN A 142 0.39 -6.36 19.70
CA GLN A 142 0.72 -6.39 21.11
C GLN A 142 2.17 -5.95 21.28
N ARG A 143 2.43 -5.09 22.28
CA ARG A 143 3.80 -4.72 22.65
C ARG A 143 4.55 -5.95 23.15
N LEU A 144 5.84 -6.04 22.81
CA LEU A 144 6.77 -7.07 23.29
C LEU A 144 7.49 -6.64 24.57
#